data_AF-A0A3L7S5U0-F1
#
_entry.id   AF-A0A3L7S5U0-F1
#
_cell.length_a   1.000
_cell.length_b   1.000
_cell.length_c   1.000
_cell.angle_alpha   90.00
_cell.angle_beta   90.00
_cell.angle_gamma   90.00
#
_symmetry.space_group_name_H-M   'P 1'
#
loop_
_entity.id
_entity.type
_entity.pdbx_description
1 polymer ?
#
loop_
_entity_poly.entity_id
_entity_poly.type
_entity_poly.pdbx_seq_one_letter_code
_entity_poly.pdbx_strand_id
1 'polypeptide(L)'
;RISINEDLNPYAFLTTLLHELAHAAAWDAHRGLRRRLRPHGPEWQRAFAGMIEPVVSAGVLPDDVAFALSRSLQSPRAATCSDRTLLLTLARYDAPVAGRARVEDLAEGALFRIETGAVFRAARRLRSRRQCFDTRSGAEYRVHGLALVEPVHRFKR
;
A
#
# COMPACT_ATOMS: atom_id res chain seq x y z
N ARG A 1 -16.03 -2.36 17.46
CA ARG A 1 -15.44 -1.01 17.38
C ARG A 1 -14.58 -0.99 16.13
N ILE A 2 -14.78 -0.04 15.23
CA ILE A 2 -13.94 0.19 14.05
C ILE A 2 -12.96 1.31 14.41
N SER A 3 -11.69 1.15 14.06
CA SER A 3 -10.64 2.17 14.24
C SER A 3 -9.79 2.22 12.99
N ILE A 4 -9.47 3.43 12.53
CA ILE A 4 -8.68 3.69 11.32
C ILE A 4 -7.66 4.77 11.69
N ASN A 5 -6.46 4.72 11.11
CA ASN A 5 -5.47 5.76 11.34
C ASN A 5 -5.91 7.08 10.71
N GLU A 6 -5.65 8.19 11.40
CA GLU A 6 -6.02 9.54 10.94
C GLU A 6 -5.07 10.13 9.91
N ASP A 7 -3.88 9.55 9.75
CA ASP A 7 -2.80 10.01 8.88
C ASP A 7 -2.88 9.45 7.44
N LEU A 8 -3.88 8.64 7.14
CA LEU A 8 -4.10 8.09 5.81
C LEU A 8 -4.53 9.18 4.83
N ASN A 9 -4.00 9.13 3.61
CA ASN A 9 -4.55 9.91 2.51
C ASN A 9 -6.02 9.54 2.24
N PRO A 10 -6.84 10.42 1.61
CA PRO A 10 -8.27 10.20 1.45
C PRO A 10 -8.66 8.86 0.79
N TYR A 11 -7.85 8.39 -0.17
CA TYR A 11 -8.12 7.14 -0.88
C TYR A 11 -7.76 5.91 -0.04
N ALA A 12 -6.64 5.97 0.70
CA ALA A 12 -6.28 4.94 1.65
C ALA A 12 -7.30 4.85 2.79
N PHE A 13 -7.73 5.99 3.32
CA PHE A 13 -8.77 6.07 4.33
C PHE A 13 -10.08 5.44 3.84
N LEU A 14 -10.57 5.86 2.67
CA LEU A 14 -11.79 5.31 2.07
C LEU A 14 -11.70 3.80 1.89
N THR A 15 -10.59 3.30 1.33
CA THR A 15 -10.37 1.88 1.10
C THR A 15 -10.41 1.09 2.42
N THR A 16 -9.71 1.56 3.44
CA THR A 16 -9.70 0.93 4.77
C THR A 16 -11.06 1.01 5.45
N LEU A 17 -11.77 2.14 5.31
CA LEU A 17 -13.11 2.29 5.87
C LEU A 17 -14.10 1.29 5.26
N LEU A 18 -14.13 1.17 3.93
CA LEU A 18 -14.98 0.19 3.25
C LEU A 18 -14.62 -1.25 3.62
N HIS A 19 -13.34 -1.54 3.86
CA HIS A 19 -12.88 -2.84 4.34
C HIS A 19 -13.51 -3.21 5.69
N GLU A 20 -13.43 -2.30 6.65
CA GLU A 20 -13.96 -2.51 7.99
C GLU A 20 -15.50 -2.49 8.03
N LEU A 21 -16.13 -1.63 7.22
CA LEU A 21 -17.59 -1.64 7.06
C LEU A 21 -18.10 -2.95 6.44
N ALA A 22 -17.35 -3.55 5.52
CA ALA A 22 -17.71 -4.86 4.97
C ALA A 22 -17.65 -5.96 6.03
N HIS A 23 -16.71 -5.92 6.99
CA HIS A 23 -16.73 -6.83 8.15
C HIS A 23 -17.96 -6.63 9.00
N ALA A 24 -18.31 -5.37 9.30
CA ALA A 24 -19.48 -5.04 10.09
C ALA A 24 -20.78 -5.50 9.39
N ALA A 25 -20.93 -5.23 8.09
CA ALA A 25 -22.10 -5.62 7.30
C ALA A 25 -22.23 -7.14 7.18
N ALA A 26 -21.13 -7.86 6.90
CA ALA A 26 -21.16 -9.32 6.87
C ALA A 26 -21.52 -9.92 8.23
N TRP A 27 -21.02 -9.34 9.32
CA TRP A 27 -21.37 -9.78 10.67
C TRP A 27 -22.85 -9.51 11.00
N ASP A 28 -23.38 -8.36 10.57
CA ASP A 28 -24.76 -7.94 10.82
C ASP A 28 -25.76 -8.80 10.05
N ALA A 29 -25.50 -9.06 8.77
CA ALA A 29 -26.33 -9.91 7.91
C ALA A 29 -26.34 -11.38 8.37
N HIS A 30 -25.29 -11.84 9.06
CA HIS A 30 -25.13 -13.25 9.46
C HIS A 30 -24.98 -13.43 10.98
N ARG A 31 -25.64 -12.59 11.79
CA ARG A 31 -25.55 -12.62 13.26
C ARG A 31 -25.81 -13.99 13.90
N GLY A 32 -26.63 -14.84 13.29
CA GLY A 32 -26.91 -16.22 13.75
C GLY A 32 -25.79 -17.25 13.47
N LEU A 33 -24.83 -16.91 12.61
CA LEU A 33 -23.75 -17.80 12.13
C LEU A 33 -22.35 -17.27 12.48
N ARG A 34 -22.25 -16.37 13.47
CA ARG A 34 -21.01 -15.63 13.82
C ARG A 34 -19.75 -16.48 13.94
N ARG A 35 -19.83 -17.67 14.54
CA ARG A 35 -18.68 -18.59 14.71
C ARG A 35 -18.16 -19.17 13.39
N ARG A 36 -18.91 -19.03 12.29
CA ARG A 36 -18.60 -19.59 10.96
C ARG A 36 -18.13 -18.54 9.96
N LEU A 37 -18.30 -17.25 10.27
CA LEU A 37 -17.82 -16.15 9.44
C LEU A 37 -16.30 -16.14 9.45
N ARG A 38 -15.70 -16.43 8.30
CA ARG A 38 -14.25 -16.33 8.12
C ARG A 38 -13.88 -14.89 7.79
N PRO A 39 -12.80 -14.32 8.36
CA PRO A 39 -12.24 -13.07 7.89
C PRO A 39 -12.02 -13.15 6.37
N HIS A 40 -12.53 -12.14 5.67
CA HIS A 40 -12.42 -12.04 4.20
C HIS A 40 -13.02 -13.25 3.44
N GLY A 41 -13.96 -13.96 4.09
CA GLY A 41 -14.75 -15.04 3.51
C GLY A 41 -15.83 -14.56 2.54
N PRO A 42 -16.56 -15.46 1.87
CA PRO A 42 -17.52 -15.12 0.82
C PRO A 42 -18.57 -14.06 1.20
N GLU A 43 -18.99 -14.04 2.46
CA GLU A 43 -19.92 -13.04 3.01
C GLU A 43 -19.30 -11.65 3.02
N TRP A 44 -18.07 -11.53 3.55
CA TRP A 44 -17.30 -10.29 3.51
C TRP A 44 -17.00 -9.85 2.08
N GLN A 45 -16.62 -10.78 1.19
CA GLN A 45 -16.28 -10.46 -0.20
C GLN A 45 -17.48 -9.87 -0.94
N ARG A 46 -18.67 -10.44 -0.75
CA ARG A 46 -19.92 -9.91 -1.32
C ARG A 46 -20.26 -8.54 -0.75
N ALA A 47 -20.13 -8.35 0.57
CA ALA A 47 -20.37 -7.05 1.20
C ALA A 47 -19.39 -5.97 0.69
N PHE A 48 -18.10 -6.29 0.64
CA PHE A 48 -17.06 -5.38 0.15
C PHE A 48 -17.27 -5.02 -1.33
N ALA A 49 -17.59 -6.00 -2.17
CA ALA A 49 -17.87 -5.77 -3.58
C ALA A 49 -19.06 -4.83 -3.78
N GLY A 50 -20.19 -5.11 -3.13
CA GLY A 50 -21.39 -4.28 -3.23
C GLY A 50 -21.20 -2.85 -2.71
N MET A 51 -20.25 -2.63 -1.79
CA MET A 51 -19.95 -1.29 -1.28
C MET A 51 -19.04 -0.48 -2.20
N ILE A 52 -18.02 -1.11 -2.80
CA ILE A 52 -16.99 -0.36 -3.54
C ILE A 52 -17.29 -0.23 -5.05
N GLU A 53 -18.05 -1.15 -5.63
CA GLU A 53 -18.54 -1.05 -7.01
C GLU A 53 -19.25 0.30 -7.32
N PRO A 54 -20.20 0.79 -6.51
CA PRO A 54 -20.84 2.08 -6.77
C PRO A 54 -19.86 3.26 -6.60
N VAL A 55 -18.87 3.15 -5.70
CA VAL A 55 -17.85 4.19 -5.49
C VAL A 55 -16.94 4.30 -6.71
N VAL A 56 -16.50 3.16 -7.25
CA VAL A 56 -15.70 3.12 -8.49
C VAL A 56 -16.53 3.62 -9.67
N SER A 57 -17.78 3.17 -9.80
CA SER A 57 -18.66 3.50 -10.93
C SER A 57 -19.11 4.96 -10.93
N ALA A 58 -19.07 5.65 -9.79
CA ALA A 58 -19.42 7.06 -9.69
C ALA A 58 -18.44 8.00 -10.43
N GLY A 59 -17.25 7.51 -10.82
CA GLY A 59 -16.27 8.32 -11.55
C GLY A 59 -15.63 9.44 -10.72
N VAL A 60 -15.71 9.34 -9.38
CA VAL A 60 -15.18 10.34 -8.44
C VAL A 60 -13.73 10.08 -8.00
N LEU A 61 -13.20 8.91 -8.36
CA LEU A 61 -11.83 8.50 -8.02
C LEU A 61 -10.88 8.82 -9.19
N PRO A 62 -9.60 9.10 -8.90
CA PRO A 62 -8.57 9.10 -9.93
C PRO A 62 -8.50 7.76 -10.67
N ASP A 63 -8.20 7.80 -11.96
CA ASP A 63 -8.22 6.63 -12.85
C ASP A 63 -7.35 5.47 -12.33
N ASP A 64 -6.16 5.77 -11.80
CA ASP A 64 -5.25 4.75 -11.31
C ASP A 64 -5.76 4.09 -10.01
N VAL A 65 -6.41 4.85 -9.13
CA VAL A 65 -7.10 4.35 -7.92
C VAL A 65 -8.29 3.49 -8.30
N ALA A 66 -9.16 3.98 -9.20
CA ALA A 66 -10.34 3.26 -9.68
C ALA A 66 -9.94 1.93 -10.31
N PHE A 67 -8.91 1.93 -11.16
CA PHE A 67 -8.36 0.72 -11.78
C PHE A 67 -7.79 -0.25 -10.74
N ALA A 68 -7.00 0.25 -9.79
CA ALA A 68 -6.40 -0.59 -8.75
C ALA A 68 -7.49 -1.25 -7.87
N LEU A 69 -8.50 -0.50 -7.45
CA LEU A 69 -9.63 -1.02 -6.66
C LEU A 69 -10.47 -2.03 -7.44
N SER A 70 -10.77 -1.75 -8.72
CA SER A 70 -11.49 -2.67 -9.60
C SER A 70 -10.76 -4.00 -9.76
N ARG A 71 -9.42 -3.97 -9.83
CA ARG A 71 -8.62 -5.20 -9.88
C ARG A 71 -8.65 -5.95 -8.55
N SER A 72 -8.57 -5.24 -7.43
CA SER A 72 -8.69 -5.86 -6.10
C SER A 72 -10.06 -6.50 -5.90
N LEU A 73 -11.10 -6.01 -6.57
CA LEU A 73 -12.44 -6.61 -6.57
C LEU A 73 -12.56 -7.93 -7.34
N GLN A 74 -11.80 -8.10 -8.41
CA GLN A 74 -11.79 -9.36 -9.17
C GLN A 74 -11.14 -10.51 -8.37
N SER A 75 -10.35 -10.18 -7.34
CA SER A 75 -9.82 -11.15 -6.39
C SER A 75 -9.81 -10.56 -4.96
N PRO A 76 -10.95 -10.53 -4.26
CA PRO A 76 -11.07 -9.87 -2.96
C PRO A 76 -10.16 -10.44 -1.88
N ARG A 77 -9.66 -11.69 -2.05
CA ARG A 77 -8.61 -12.26 -1.19
C ARG A 77 -7.31 -11.45 -1.20
N ALA A 78 -7.03 -10.71 -2.28
CA ALA A 78 -5.87 -9.83 -2.42
C ALA A 78 -6.09 -8.43 -1.83
N ALA A 79 -7.34 -7.95 -1.75
CA ALA A 79 -7.71 -6.66 -1.15
C ALA A 79 -7.34 -6.55 0.35
N THR A 80 -6.92 -7.67 0.94
CA THR A 80 -6.44 -7.83 2.31
C THR A 80 -5.00 -7.33 2.50
N CYS A 81 -4.76 -6.02 2.43
CA CYS A 81 -3.46 -5.40 2.72
C CYS A 81 -2.23 -5.99 1.98
N SER A 82 -2.45 -6.80 0.93
CA SER A 82 -1.43 -7.61 0.27
C SER A 82 -1.43 -7.38 -1.24
N ASP A 83 -2.47 -6.73 -1.77
CA ASP A 83 -2.46 -6.20 -3.13
C ASP A 83 -1.47 -5.05 -3.20
N ARG A 84 -0.24 -5.40 -3.56
CA ARG A 84 0.83 -4.43 -3.77
C ARG A 84 0.42 -3.34 -4.76
N THR A 85 -0.33 -3.68 -5.80
CA THR A 85 -0.73 -2.70 -6.81
C THR A 85 -1.57 -1.62 -6.15
N LEU A 86 -2.60 -2.03 -5.40
CA LEU A 86 -3.44 -1.11 -4.66
C LEU A 86 -2.65 -0.30 -3.64
N LEU A 87 -1.82 -0.95 -2.82
CA LEU A 87 -1.01 -0.24 -1.82
C LEU A 87 -0.11 0.82 -2.43
N LEU A 88 0.59 0.50 -3.52
CA LEU A 88 1.46 1.46 -4.18
C LEU A 88 0.69 2.60 -4.81
N THR A 89 -0.43 2.29 -5.47
CA THR A 89 -1.29 3.31 -6.06
C THR A 89 -1.79 4.27 -4.99
N LEU A 90 -2.35 3.75 -3.89
CA LEU A 90 -2.84 4.57 -2.78
C LEU A 90 -1.72 5.40 -2.16
N ALA A 91 -0.53 4.82 -1.99
CA ALA A 91 0.59 5.53 -1.41
C ALA A 91 1.01 6.75 -2.27
N ARG A 92 0.82 6.75 -3.60
CA ARG A 92 1.17 7.93 -4.43
C ARG A 92 0.43 9.21 -4.03
N TYR A 93 -0.67 9.09 -3.29
CA TYR A 93 -1.47 10.18 -2.77
C TYR A 93 -1.09 10.60 -1.35
N ASP A 94 -0.07 9.99 -0.74
CA ASP A 94 0.48 10.45 0.53
C ASP A 94 1.12 11.84 0.36
N ALA A 95 1.01 12.67 1.40
CA ALA A 95 1.66 13.97 1.40
C ALA A 95 3.19 13.79 1.26
N PRO A 96 3.85 14.57 0.38
CA PRO A 96 5.30 14.53 0.26
C PRO A 96 5.97 14.85 1.59
N VAL A 97 6.92 14.02 2.01
CA VAL A 97 7.77 14.31 3.16
C VAL A 97 9.00 15.06 2.65
N ALA A 98 9.16 16.32 3.06
CA ALA A 98 10.25 17.17 2.61
C ALA A 98 11.62 16.48 2.80
N GLY A 99 12.42 16.46 1.74
CA GLY A 99 13.76 15.82 1.74
C GLY A 99 13.75 14.29 1.71
N ARG A 100 12.58 13.63 1.62
CA ARG A 100 12.49 12.17 1.48
C ARG A 100 11.82 11.76 0.18
N ALA A 101 12.20 10.60 -0.32
CA ALA A 101 11.61 9.94 -1.47
C ALA A 101 11.43 8.44 -1.17
N ARG A 102 10.55 7.77 -1.89
CA ARG A 102 10.48 6.30 -1.82
C ARG A 102 11.65 5.68 -2.53
N VAL A 103 12.18 4.60 -1.96
CA VAL A 103 13.28 3.84 -2.59
C VAL A 103 12.90 3.35 -3.99
N GLU A 104 11.64 2.97 -4.20
CA GLU A 104 11.22 2.56 -5.53
C GLU A 104 11.26 3.70 -6.55
N ASP A 105 11.03 4.95 -6.16
CA ASP A 105 11.01 6.10 -7.08
C ASP A 105 12.42 6.57 -7.48
N LEU A 106 13.47 6.11 -6.80
CA LEU A 106 14.84 6.44 -7.14
C LEU A 106 15.27 5.86 -8.49
N ALA A 107 16.14 6.58 -9.21
CA ALA A 107 16.80 6.04 -10.40
C ALA A 107 17.78 4.92 -10.04
N GLU A 108 18.06 4.01 -10.97
CA GLU A 108 19.18 3.06 -10.79
C GLU A 108 20.50 3.83 -10.67
N GLY A 109 21.36 3.42 -9.75
CA GLY A 109 22.59 4.11 -9.41
C GLY A 109 22.44 5.28 -8.43
N ALA A 110 21.21 5.73 -8.13
CA ALA A 110 20.99 6.81 -7.18
C ALA A 110 21.45 6.42 -5.76
N LEU A 111 21.99 7.39 -5.03
CA LEU A 111 22.40 7.22 -3.64
C LEU A 111 21.29 7.71 -2.70
N PHE A 112 21.10 7.00 -1.60
CA PHE A 112 20.16 7.41 -0.56
C PHE A 112 20.67 7.02 0.82
N ARG A 113 20.19 7.74 1.84
CA ARG A 113 20.49 7.52 3.24
C ARG A 113 19.25 7.02 3.98
N ILE A 114 19.44 6.02 4.83
CA ILE A 114 18.41 5.56 5.78
C ILE A 114 18.63 6.22 7.15
N GLU A 115 17.66 6.08 8.06
CA GLU A 115 17.67 6.77 9.36
C GLU A 115 18.90 6.48 10.23
N THR A 116 19.52 5.31 10.07
CA THR A 116 20.77 4.96 10.78
C THR A 116 22.00 5.71 10.26
N GLY A 117 21.85 6.52 9.21
CA GLY A 117 22.94 7.23 8.55
C GLY A 117 23.66 6.40 7.48
N ALA A 118 23.38 5.10 7.36
CA ALA A 118 23.95 4.26 6.32
C ALA A 118 23.49 4.72 4.93
N VAL A 119 24.42 4.71 3.97
CA VAL A 119 24.17 5.16 2.60
C VAL A 119 24.23 3.98 1.64
N PHE A 120 23.25 3.90 0.76
CA PHE A 120 23.09 2.80 -0.18
C PHE A 120 23.02 3.34 -1.60
N ARG A 121 23.44 2.50 -2.54
CA ARG A 121 23.20 2.70 -3.97
C ARG A 121 22.03 1.85 -4.42
N ALA A 122 20.98 2.48 -4.96
CA ALA A 122 19.84 1.80 -5.54
C ALA A 122 20.26 1.06 -6.82
N ALA A 123 19.81 -0.18 -6.98
CA ALA A 123 19.98 -0.99 -8.18
C ALA A 123 18.59 -1.36 -8.74
N ARG A 124 18.40 -2.54 -9.31
CA ARG A 124 17.15 -2.91 -9.97
C ARG A 124 15.96 -2.97 -9.01
N ARG A 125 14.77 -2.62 -9.54
CA ARG A 125 13.50 -2.84 -8.84
C ARG A 125 13.17 -4.34 -8.80
N LEU A 126 12.69 -4.83 -7.66
CA LEU A 126 12.14 -6.17 -7.48
C LEU A 126 10.62 -6.09 -7.28
N ARG A 127 9.96 -7.23 -7.07
CA ARG A 127 8.50 -7.28 -6.92
C ARG A 127 7.97 -6.37 -5.82
N SER A 128 8.54 -6.32 -4.62
CA SER A 128 8.08 -5.47 -3.49
C SER A 128 9.23 -4.75 -2.77
N ARG A 129 10.41 -4.87 -3.35
CA ARG A 129 11.68 -4.47 -2.77
C ARG A 129 12.50 -3.78 -3.86
N ARG A 130 13.55 -3.10 -3.45
CA ARG A 130 14.62 -2.66 -4.34
C ARG A 130 15.91 -3.33 -3.91
N GLN A 131 16.65 -3.85 -4.88
CA GLN A 131 18.02 -4.27 -4.64
C GLN A 131 18.86 -3.02 -4.42
N CYS A 132 19.67 -3.02 -3.37
CA CYS A 132 20.51 -1.90 -2.98
C CYS A 132 21.86 -2.44 -2.51
N PHE A 133 22.90 -1.63 -2.61
CA PHE A 133 24.24 -1.99 -2.13
C PHE A 133 24.72 -0.99 -1.10
N ASP A 134 25.18 -1.46 0.06
CA ASP A 134 25.89 -0.61 1.01
C ASP A 134 27.16 -0.11 0.33
N THR A 135 27.32 1.19 0.34
CA THR A 135 28.42 1.91 -0.29
C THR A 135 29.75 1.77 0.44
N ARG A 136 29.74 1.39 1.72
CA ARG A 136 30.95 1.15 2.52
C ARG A 136 31.47 -0.27 2.38
N SER A 137 30.56 -1.25 2.52
CA SER A 137 30.90 -2.67 2.55
C SER A 137 30.72 -3.39 1.22
N GLY A 138 29.95 -2.82 0.29
CA GLY A 138 29.53 -3.48 -0.95
C GLY A 138 28.45 -4.54 -0.77
N ALA A 139 27.99 -4.80 0.46
CA ALA A 139 27.00 -5.83 0.74
C ALA A 139 25.64 -5.51 0.09
N GLU A 140 24.96 -6.55 -0.42
CA GLU A 140 23.63 -6.44 -0.99
C GLU A 140 22.55 -6.41 0.09
N TYR A 141 21.59 -5.52 -0.08
CA TYR A 141 20.39 -5.41 0.73
C TYR A 141 19.13 -5.33 -0.14
N ARG A 142 17.99 -5.67 0.45
CA ARG A 142 16.67 -5.55 -0.17
C ARG A 142 15.78 -4.64 0.64
N VAL A 143 15.64 -3.40 0.21
CA VAL A 143 14.87 -2.38 0.93
C VAL A 143 13.43 -2.38 0.44
N HIS A 144 12.45 -2.14 1.32
CA HIS A 144 11.04 -2.00 0.94
C HIS A 144 10.87 -0.86 -0.08
N GLY A 145 10.11 -1.09 -1.16
CA GLY A 145 9.92 -0.06 -2.21
C GLY A 145 9.34 1.24 -1.65
N LEU A 146 8.31 1.10 -0.81
CA LEU A 146 7.68 2.19 -0.07
C LEU A 146 8.51 2.82 1.06
N ALA A 147 9.71 2.31 1.38
CA ALA A 147 10.52 2.93 2.43
C ALA A 147 10.87 4.37 2.03
N LEU A 148 10.62 5.31 2.93
CA LEU A 148 11.03 6.70 2.76
C LEU A 148 12.50 6.86 3.15
N VAL A 149 13.30 7.39 2.23
CA VAL A 149 14.74 7.58 2.36
C VAL A 149 15.14 8.98 1.91
N GLU A 150 16.28 9.47 2.38
CA GLU A 150 16.83 10.76 1.98
C GLU A 150 17.73 10.58 0.74
N PRO A 151 17.37 11.14 -0.44
CA PRO A 151 18.25 11.12 -1.60
C PRO A 151 19.53 11.94 -1.33
N VAL A 152 20.70 11.42 -1.70
CA VAL A 152 21.98 12.12 -1.48
C VAL A 152 22.74 12.28 -2.80
N HIS A 153 23.39 13.44 -2.99
CA HIS A 153 24.05 13.76 -4.25
C HIS A 153 25.55 13.42 -4.28
N ARG A 154 26.18 13.14 -3.13
CA ARG A 154 27.62 12.79 -3.07
C ARG A 154 27.94 11.86 -1.91
N PHE A 155 28.82 10.91 -2.18
CA PHE A 155 29.60 10.21 -1.16
C PHE A 155 30.75 11.14 -0.74
N LYS A 156 30.70 11.72 0.47
CA LYS A 156 31.93 12.26 1.06
C LYS A 156 32.69 11.05 1.61
N ARG A 157 33.85 10.77 1.01
CA ARG A 157 34.85 9.85 1.58
C ARG A 157 35.34 10.39 2.91
#